data_AF-A0A7C8YZJ7-F1
#
_entry.id   AF-A0A7C8YZJ7-F1
#
_cell.length_a   1.000
_cell.length_b   1.000
_cell.length_c   1.000
_cell.angle_alpha   90.00
_cell.angle_beta   90.00
_cell.angle_gamma   90.00
#
_symmetry.space_group_name_H-M   'P 1'
#
loop_
_entity.id
_entity.type
_entity.pdbx_description
1 polymer ?
#
loop_
_entity_poly.entity_id
_entity_poly.type
_entity_poly.pdbx_seq_one_letter_code
_entity_poly.pdbx_strand_id
1 'polypeptide(L)'
;DNESPESFTPIEHFDICPPKSGSMVKLQPSLFAKNREKRNEMKRSIGGWTVLRSGMVLLKNYLSSREQANILKICQTHGLGSAGFYQPRFRDGGKLHLKLMCFGAFWDP
;
A
#
# COMPACT_ATOMS: atom_id res chain seq x y z
N ASP A 1 27.91 -32.97 -10.52
CA ASP A 1 28.32 -31.79 -9.73
C ASP A 1 28.67 -30.65 -10.66
N ASN A 2 27.73 -29.74 -10.88
CA ASN A 2 27.99 -28.47 -11.56
C ASN A 2 26.94 -27.46 -11.07
N GLU A 3 27.06 -27.10 -9.79
CA GLU A 3 26.28 -26.03 -9.16
C GLU A 3 26.87 -24.70 -9.65
N SER A 4 26.12 -24.03 -10.52
CA SER A 4 26.36 -22.63 -10.89
C SER A 4 26.15 -21.77 -9.64
N PRO A 5 27.02 -20.78 -9.33
CA PRO A 5 26.78 -19.91 -8.19
C PRO A 5 25.56 -19.04 -8.52
N GLU A 6 24.45 -19.28 -7.83
CA GLU A 6 23.34 -18.33 -7.81
C GLU A 6 23.91 -17.01 -7.29
N SER A 7 24.00 -16.03 -8.18
CA SER A 7 24.36 -14.67 -7.81
C SER A 7 23.32 -14.18 -6.79
N PHE A 8 23.73 -14.04 -5.52
CA PHE A 8 22.92 -13.43 -4.49
C PHE A 8 22.75 -11.94 -4.81
N THR A 9 21.85 -11.61 -5.75
CA THR A 9 21.32 -10.26 -5.85
C THR A 9 20.56 -10.01 -4.55
N PRO A 10 20.87 -8.94 -3.79
CA PRO A 10 20.11 -8.61 -2.60
C PRO A 10 18.62 -8.55 -2.96
N ILE A 11 17.79 -9.31 -2.26
CA ILE A 11 16.33 -9.19 -2.41
C ILE A 11 15.97 -7.79 -1.94
N GLU A 12 15.74 -6.89 -2.89
CA GLU A 12 15.33 -5.53 -2.59
C GLU A 12 13.89 -5.56 -2.07
N HIS A 13 13.73 -5.50 -0.75
CA HIS A 13 12.43 -5.40 -0.12
C HIS A 13 11.76 -4.08 -0.49
N PHE A 14 10.50 -4.15 -0.90
CA PHE A 14 9.72 -2.96 -1.22
C PHE A 14 9.10 -2.37 0.04
N ASP A 15 9.59 -1.20 0.48
CA ASP A 15 8.97 -0.44 1.55
C ASP A 15 7.78 0.37 1.02
N ILE A 16 6.57 0.06 1.49
CA ILE A 16 5.35 0.80 1.15
C ILE A 16 5.31 2.20 1.81
N CYS A 17 6.13 2.43 2.83
CA CYS A 17 6.25 3.71 3.54
C CYS A 17 7.74 4.09 3.69
N PRO A 18 8.46 4.32 2.57
CA PRO A 18 9.90 4.52 2.60
C PRO A 18 10.28 5.71 3.48
N PRO A 19 11.42 5.63 4.18
CA PRO A 19 11.92 6.76 4.96
C PRO A 19 12.13 7.96 4.02
N LYS A 20 11.78 9.16 4.50
CA LYS A 20 11.97 10.38 3.72
C LYS A 20 13.45 10.56 3.42
N SER A 21 13.84 10.53 2.15
CA SER A 21 15.22 10.78 1.76
C SER A 21 15.54 12.28 1.86
N GLY A 22 16.60 12.61 2.62
CA GLY A 22 17.20 13.94 2.67
C GLY A 22 16.40 15.06 3.36
N SER A 23 17.12 16.12 3.73
CA SER A 23 16.58 17.38 4.24
C SER A 23 15.83 18.13 3.12
N MET A 24 14.62 17.66 2.79
CA MET A 24 13.72 18.44 1.96
C MET A 24 13.17 19.58 2.82
N VAL A 25 13.53 20.82 2.47
CA VAL A 25 12.97 22.03 3.10
C VAL A 25 11.45 22.02 2.87
N LYS A 26 10.70 21.56 3.88
CA LYS A 26 9.24 21.61 3.88
C LYS A 26 8.80 23.00 4.28
N LEU A 27 8.35 23.78 3.30
CA LEU A 27 7.59 24.98 3.57
C LEU A 27 6.30 24.61 4.31
N GLN A 28 5.91 25.43 5.29
CA GLN A 28 4.63 25.23 5.95
C GLN A 28 3.48 25.39 4.92
N PRO A 29 2.48 24.49 4.94
CA PRO A 29 1.31 24.66 4.09
C PRO A 29 0.57 25.94 4.47
N SER A 30 0.08 26.66 3.45
CA SER A 30 -0.68 27.90 3.65
C SER A 30 -1.93 27.66 4.49
N LEU A 31 -2.43 28.71 5.15
CA LEU A 31 -3.68 28.64 5.90
C LEU A 31 -4.85 28.17 5.01
N PHE A 32 -4.86 28.56 3.74
CA PHE A 32 -5.83 28.09 2.75
C PHE A 32 -5.75 26.57 2.53
N ALA A 33 -4.55 26.01 2.40
CA ALA A 33 -4.36 24.57 2.26
C ALA A 33 -4.85 23.81 3.51
N LYS A 34 -4.48 24.28 4.71
CA LYS A 34 -4.93 23.70 5.99
C LYS A 34 -6.46 23.77 6.13
N ASN A 35 -7.06 24.92 5.81
CA ASN A 35 -8.51 25.12 5.88
C ASN A 35 -9.27 24.28 4.84
N ARG A 36 -8.66 24.00 3.68
CA ARG A 36 -9.22 23.11 2.66
C ARG A 36 -9.16 21.65 3.11
N GLU A 37 -8.06 21.20 3.71
CA GLU A 37 -7.96 19.86 4.28
C GLU A 37 -8.99 19.62 5.37
N LYS A 38 -9.14 20.54 6.34
CA LYS A 38 -10.17 20.44 7.38
C LYS A 38 -11.58 20.34 6.80
N ARG A 39 -11.91 21.13 5.77
CA ARG A 39 -13.21 21.04 5.07
C ARG A 39 -13.37 19.69 4.35
N ASN A 40 -12.32 19.17 3.73
CA ASN A 40 -12.36 17.87 3.05
C ASN A 40 -12.53 16.72 4.04
N GLU A 41 -11.88 16.79 5.20
CA GLU A 41 -12.04 15.82 6.29
C GLU A 41 -13.48 15.80 6.80
N MET A 42 -14.08 16.98 7.02
CA MET A 42 -15.48 17.10 7.41
C MET A 42 -16.46 16.61 6.33
N LYS A 43 -16.13 16.76 5.04
CA LYS A 43 -16.91 16.15 3.95
C LYS A 43 -16.77 14.64 3.92
N ARG A 44 -15.59 14.10 4.24
CA ARG A 44 -15.35 12.65 4.33
C ARG A 44 -16.02 12.02 5.55
N SER A 45 -16.19 12.77 6.65
CA SER A 45 -16.93 12.30 7.82
C SER A 45 -18.43 12.17 7.59
N ILE A 46 -18.97 12.73 6.50
CA ILE A 46 -20.31 12.39 6.02
C ILE A 46 -20.22 10.98 5.41
N GLY A 47 -20.19 9.99 6.30
CA GLY A 47 -20.19 8.58 5.95
C GLY A 47 -21.47 8.20 5.22
N GLY A 48 -21.35 7.23 4.32
CA GLY A 48 -22.47 6.74 3.55
C GLY A 48 -22.13 5.43 2.85
N TRP A 49 -23.16 4.69 2.49
CA TRP A 49 -23.06 3.47 1.73
C TRP A 49 -23.80 3.65 0.40
N THR A 50 -23.34 2.96 -0.64
CA THR A 50 -23.98 2.98 -1.95
C THR A 50 -24.04 1.55 -2.48
N VAL A 51 -25.23 1.10 -2.89
CA VAL A 51 -25.40 -0.17 -3.60
C VAL A 51 -24.95 0.03 -5.04
N LEU A 52 -23.98 -0.76 -5.49
CA LEU A 52 -23.50 -0.71 -6.87
C LEU A 52 -24.30 -1.67 -7.77
N ARG A 53 -24.65 -2.83 -7.24
CA ARG A 53 -25.52 -3.85 -7.84
C ARG A 53 -26.05 -4.79 -6.76
N SER A 54 -26.97 -5.71 -7.11
CA SER A 54 -27.41 -6.76 -6.20
C SER A 54 -26.21 -7.51 -5.60
N GLY A 55 -26.10 -7.52 -4.28
CA GLY A 55 -24.99 -8.15 -3.54
C GLY A 55 -23.68 -7.35 -3.47
N MET A 56 -23.61 -6.09 -3.91
CA MET A 56 -22.37 -5.28 -3.89
C MET A 56 -22.60 -3.88 -3.32
N VAL A 57 -21.89 -3.56 -2.24
CA VAL A 57 -22.02 -2.29 -1.50
C VAL A 57 -20.65 -1.61 -1.33
N LEU A 58 -20.60 -0.30 -1.59
CA LEU A 58 -19.44 0.55 -1.31
C LEU A 58 -19.67 1.34 -0.02
N LEU A 59 -18.79 1.14 0.98
CA LEU A 59 -18.78 1.91 2.22
C LEU A 59 -17.70 3.00 2.14
N LYS A 60 -18.10 4.24 1.85
CA LYS A 60 -17.13 5.34 1.74
C LYS A 60 -16.64 5.75 3.13
N ASN A 61 -15.32 5.90 3.27
CA ASN A 61 -14.65 6.31 4.52
C ASN A 61 -14.95 5.41 5.72
N TYR A 62 -15.19 4.11 5.48
CA TYR A 62 -15.51 3.15 6.54
C TYR A 62 -14.38 2.98 7.56
N LEU A 63 -13.12 2.95 7.11
CA LEU A 63 -11.95 2.84 7.96
C LEU A 63 -11.58 4.21 8.51
N SER A 64 -11.48 4.34 9.83
CA SER A 64 -10.96 5.53 10.49
C SER A 64 -9.49 5.77 10.16
N SER A 65 -9.01 7.01 10.32
CA SER A 65 -7.60 7.35 10.11
C SER A 65 -6.65 6.49 10.96
N ARG A 66 -7.08 6.11 12.18
CA ARG A 66 -6.31 5.23 13.07
C ARG A 66 -6.21 3.81 12.52
N GLU A 67 -7.31 3.26 12.01
CA GLU A 67 -7.31 1.92 11.40
C GLU A 67 -6.49 1.88 10.12
N GLN A 68 -6.61 2.91 9.27
CA GLN A 68 -5.78 3.05 8.07
C GLN A 68 -4.28 3.05 8.43
N ALA A 69 -3.87 3.82 9.44
CA ALA A 69 -2.49 3.84 9.90
C ALA A 69 -2.03 2.49 10.47
N ASN A 70 -2.90 1.78 11.20
CA ASN A 70 -2.59 0.46 11.73
C ASN A 70 -2.40 -0.58 10.61
N ILE A 71 -3.28 -0.58 9.60
CA ILE A 71 -3.16 -1.44 8.42
C ILE A 71 -1.84 -1.17 7.70
N LEU A 72 -1.47 0.10 7.50
CA LEU A 72 -0.19 0.46 6.87
C LEU A 72 1.01 -0.07 7.67
N LYS A 73 0.99 0.04 8.99
CA LYS A 73 2.08 -0.46 9.86
C LYS A 73 2.23 -1.97 9.78
N ILE A 74 1.12 -2.71 9.78
CA ILE A 74 1.12 -4.17 9.62
C ILE A 74 1.68 -4.52 8.25
N CYS A 75 1.14 -3.94 7.17
CA CYS A 75 1.60 -4.19 5.81
C CYS A 75 3.09 -3.85 5.60
N GLN A 76 3.58 -2.75 6.17
CA GLN A 76 4.99 -2.37 6.09
C GLN A 76 5.89 -3.39 6.78
N THR A 77 5.52 -3.79 8.01
CA THR A 77 6.31 -4.73 8.82
C THR A 77 6.45 -6.09 8.12
N HIS A 78 5.34 -6.62 7.60
CA HIS A 78 5.35 -7.89 6.87
C HIS A 78 5.96 -7.76 5.47
N GLY A 79 5.75 -6.62 4.80
CA GLY A 79 6.25 -6.33 3.46
C GLY A 79 7.77 -6.24 3.36
N LEU A 80 8.43 -5.91 4.47
CA LEU A 80 9.89 -5.91 4.61
C LEU A 80 10.48 -7.28 5.00
N GLY A 81 9.63 -8.28 5.22
CA GLY A 81 10.04 -9.65 5.50
C GLY A 81 10.32 -10.48 4.24
N SER A 82 10.81 -11.70 4.42
CA SER A 82 11.14 -12.63 3.33
C SER A 82 9.94 -13.06 2.48
N ALA A 83 8.74 -13.08 3.06
CA ALA A 83 7.47 -13.31 2.35
C ALA A 83 6.76 -11.99 2.00
N GLY A 84 7.51 -10.91 1.88
CA GLY A 84 7.02 -9.56 1.67
C GLY A 84 6.50 -9.29 0.26
N PHE A 85 6.56 -8.02 -0.13
CA PHE A 85 6.04 -7.60 -1.44
C PHE A 85 6.87 -8.16 -2.60
N TYR A 86 6.21 -8.85 -3.53
CA TYR A 86 6.79 -9.38 -4.76
C TYR A 86 6.08 -8.82 -6.00
N GLN A 87 6.73 -8.90 -7.15
CA GLN A 87 6.10 -8.55 -8.43
C GLN A 87 5.69 -9.84 -9.14
N PRO A 88 4.38 -10.10 -9.33
CA PRO A 88 3.91 -11.28 -10.00
C PRO A 88 4.35 -11.25 -11.48
N ARG A 89 4.59 -12.45 -12.03
CA ARG A 89 4.86 -12.65 -13.45
C ARG A 89 3.84 -13.64 -13.97
N PHE A 90 3.17 -13.28 -15.04
CA PHE A 90 2.32 -14.22 -15.76
C PHE A 90 3.17 -15.30 -16.43
N ARG A 91 2.56 -16.45 -16.72
CA ARG A 91 3.24 -17.60 -17.36
C ARG A 91 3.83 -17.27 -18.73
N ASP A 92 3.28 -16.27 -19.43
CA ASP A 92 3.78 -15.76 -20.71
C ASP A 92 4.94 -14.75 -20.54
N GLY A 93 5.37 -14.47 -19.31
CA GLY A 93 6.43 -13.51 -19.00
C GLY A 93 5.95 -12.07 -18.83
N GLY A 94 4.66 -11.79 -18.98
CA GLY A 94 4.07 -10.48 -18.71
C GLY A 94 4.27 -10.06 -17.25
N LYS A 95 4.75 -8.83 -17.02
CA LYS A 95 4.93 -8.27 -15.68
C LYS A 95 3.80 -7.31 -15.37
N LEU A 96 3.13 -7.50 -14.23
CA LEU A 96 2.23 -6.47 -13.71
C LEU A 96 3.06 -5.32 -13.13
N HIS A 97 2.68 -4.07 -13.39
CA HIS A 97 3.23 -2.90 -12.71
C HIS A 97 2.62 -2.74 -11.30
N LEU A 98 2.62 -3.82 -10.52
CA LEU A 98 2.06 -3.91 -9.18
C LEU A 98 2.98 -4.77 -8.31
N LYS A 99 3.08 -4.42 -7.01
CA LYS A 99 3.68 -5.27 -5.98
C LYS A 99 2.57 -5.86 -5.12
N LEU A 100 2.58 -7.17 -4.91
CA LEU A 100 1.60 -7.89 -4.08
C LEU A 100 2.29 -8.60 -2.93
N MET A 101 1.53 -8.85 -1.87
CA MET A 101 1.90 -9.70 -0.75
C MET A 101 0.62 -10.40 -0.29
N CYS A 102 0.74 -11.65 0.15
CA CYS A 102 -0.40 -12.43 0.62
C CYS A 102 -0.36 -12.58 2.14
N PHE A 103 -1.54 -12.59 2.77
CA PHE A 103 -1.71 -13.06 4.15
C PHE A 103 -2.50 -14.35 4.13
N GLY A 104 -2.04 -15.37 4.87
CA GLY A 104 -2.66 -16.69 4.88
C GLY A 104 -2.33 -17.49 3.62
N ALA A 105 -3.35 -17.93 2.88
CA ALA A 105 -3.16 -18.71 1.67
C ALA A 105 -2.48 -17.86 0.57
N PHE A 106 -1.50 -18.45 -0.10
CA PHE A 106 -0.81 -17.84 -1.22
C PHE A 106 -1.67 -17.89 -2.48
N TRP A 107 -1.67 -16.80 -3.23
CA TRP A 107 -2.27 -16.75 -4.57
C TRP A 107 -1.15 -16.72 -5.60
N ASP A 108 -1.19 -17.69 -6.53
CA ASP A 108 -0.24 -17.80 -7.65
C ASP A 108 -0.90 -17.22 -8.92
N PRO A 109 -0.31 -16.17 -9.55
CA PRO A 109 -0.88 -15.47 -10.70
C PRO A 109 -1.01 -16.25 -12.01
#